data_AF-A0A959V767-F1
#
_entry.id   AF-A0A959V767-F1
#
_cell.length_a   1.000
_cell.length_b   1.000
_cell.length_c   1.000
_cell.angle_alpha   90.00
_cell.angle_beta   90.00
_cell.angle_gamma   90.00
#
_symmetry.space_group_name_H-M   'P 1'
#
loop_
_entity.id
_entity.type
_entity.pdbx_description
1 polymer ?
#
loop_
_entity_poly.entity_id
_entity_poly.type
_entity_poly.pdbx_seq_one_letter_code
_entity_poly.pdbx_strand_id
1 'polypeptide(L)'
;MKALEKILFVIIMIVMLLPAIQKEFKIMPDKKLQGDFKLADKPVFSWESWNEGVFQTDFDKWLEDHIGFRNFFVRINNQIDFSLFGEVHADGVVLGKENVLYEFDYIREYTGNDFVGYYLIDKRIRQLTFLQKHLKENFDIDLVLVFEPGKANYLPEFIPDQYLINKKSPTNFQVYKNTAENYKTNFINWNDWYINSIKPLANYPVYTKYGIHWSEYGMTFALDSMISFIENTRHIDLREMIIDSLAIEDCSRTPDYDIGAALNLMFRLPEHEKFAYPAYKFGPTEGKDFPMVLVAGDSYYWNIFNTGIARELFKNQAFWYFNNLVYPDTYSDTTTVNDLNLKEEIEKQDVIFLMVTGRFLYKFDWGFVSKLYDIYGIKSKYDKVYDIMNGITAYSVWFDNMVRQAEDNAIPLSEVLTLNARYIYETDNLEDYLILRGQEHFEEKIRHDSNWMLSVRKKAIENNISEKEMIQREANYMFQSDHPDSFEKHQKLRQFKAEIKDDPIRYKELQIKASYYFLTVDEMLQIEAEKMLDKNE
;
A
#
# COMPACT_ATOMS: atom_id res chain seq x y z
N MET A 1 -61.77 8.35 25.02
CA MET A 1 -61.42 7.94 23.65
C MET A 1 -61.11 9.14 22.76
N LYS A 2 -62.07 9.98 22.34
CA LYS A 2 -61.81 11.12 21.42
C LYS A 2 -60.73 12.13 21.86
N ALA A 3 -60.58 12.38 23.15
CA ALA A 3 -59.51 13.25 23.67
C ALA A 3 -58.13 12.58 23.62
N LEU A 4 -58.06 11.27 23.87
CA LEU A 4 -56.81 10.49 23.81
C LEU A 4 -56.31 10.38 22.37
N GLU A 5 -57.21 10.14 21.41
CA GLU A 5 -56.87 10.11 19.98
C GLU A 5 -56.28 11.44 19.50
N LYS A 6 -56.86 12.57 19.90
CA LYS A 6 -56.34 13.91 19.56
C LYS A 6 -54.98 14.18 20.18
N ILE A 7 -54.77 13.76 21.43
CA ILE A 7 -53.48 13.89 22.12
C ILE A 7 -52.40 13.06 21.41
N LEU A 8 -52.70 11.79 21.10
CA LEU A 8 -51.80 10.91 20.36
C LEU A 8 -51.45 11.47 18.97
N PHE A 9 -52.44 12.00 18.25
CA PHE A 9 -52.22 12.65 16.96
C PHE A 9 -51.26 13.84 17.06
N VAL A 10 -51.47 14.72 18.05
CA VAL A 10 -50.58 15.88 18.27
C VAL A 10 -49.16 15.44 18.63
N ILE A 11 -49.03 14.40 19.47
CA ILE A 11 -47.72 13.83 19.82
C ILE A 11 -47.01 13.28 18.58
N ILE A 12 -47.70 12.50 17.74
CA ILE A 12 -47.15 11.96 16.49
C ILE A 12 -46.70 13.11 15.57
N MET A 13 -47.53 14.13 15.39
CA MET A 13 -47.19 15.30 14.57
C MET A 13 -45.95 16.03 15.09
N ILE A 14 -45.83 16.22 16.40
CA ILE A 14 -44.64 16.82 17.01
C ILE A 14 -43.42 15.94 16.74
N VAL A 15 -43.52 14.63 16.98
CA VAL A 15 -42.41 13.67 16.77
C VAL A 15 -41.95 13.66 15.31
N MET A 16 -42.87 13.70 14.34
CA MET A 16 -42.53 13.78 12.91
C MET A 16 -41.84 15.09 12.53
N LEU A 17 -42.12 16.20 13.24
CA LEU A 17 -41.48 17.49 13.01
C LEU A 17 -40.14 17.65 13.75
N LEU A 18 -39.83 16.80 14.73
CA LEU A 18 -38.60 16.87 15.52
C LEU A 18 -37.31 16.90 14.66
N PRO A 19 -37.15 16.05 13.63
CA PRO A 19 -35.93 16.09 12.81
C PRO A 19 -35.77 17.42 12.05
N ALA A 20 -36.87 18.00 11.56
CA ALA A 20 -36.85 19.29 10.88
C ALA A 20 -36.52 20.44 11.85
N ILE A 21 -37.15 20.42 13.04
CA ILE A 21 -36.88 21.39 14.12
C ILE A 21 -35.41 21.30 14.56
N GLN A 22 -34.89 20.09 14.78
CA GLN A 22 -33.50 19.90 15.17
C GLN A 22 -32.52 20.34 14.07
N LYS A 23 -32.83 20.11 12.79
CA LYS A 23 -32.02 20.57 11.67
C LYS A 23 -31.89 22.09 11.64
N GLU A 24 -33.01 22.80 11.81
CA GLU A 24 -33.06 24.26 11.71
C GLU A 24 -32.51 24.95 12.96
N PHE A 25 -32.94 24.50 14.14
CA PHE A 25 -32.68 25.20 15.40
C PHE A 25 -31.51 24.60 16.20
N LYS A 26 -31.00 23.41 15.83
CA LYS A 26 -29.88 22.72 16.50
C LYS A 26 -30.01 22.68 18.03
N ILE A 27 -31.23 22.37 18.50
CA ILE A 27 -31.63 22.44 19.91
C ILE A 27 -30.73 21.53 20.77
N MET A 28 -30.39 20.35 20.26
CA MET A 28 -29.42 19.44 20.90
C MET A 28 -28.04 19.51 20.21
N PRO A 29 -26.94 19.44 20.97
CA PRO A 29 -25.61 19.32 20.41
C PRO A 29 -25.47 18.06 19.54
N ASP A 30 -25.07 18.23 18.29
CA ASP A 30 -24.87 17.12 17.35
C ASP A 30 -23.37 16.86 17.16
N LYS A 31 -22.87 15.79 17.80
CA LYS A 31 -21.49 15.34 17.61
C LYS A 31 -21.40 14.59 16.28
N LYS A 32 -20.57 15.10 15.37
CA LYS A 32 -20.29 14.47 14.07
C LYS A 32 -19.88 13.01 14.24
N LEU A 33 -20.25 12.20 13.26
CA LEU A 33 -19.71 10.84 13.12
C LEU A 33 -18.21 10.92 12.77
N GLN A 34 -17.47 9.90 13.19
CA GLN A 34 -16.05 9.74 12.89
C GLN A 34 -15.85 8.68 11.81
N GLY A 35 -14.87 8.90 10.93
CA GLY A 35 -14.64 8.08 9.76
C GLY A 35 -14.55 8.95 8.50
N ASP A 36 -14.20 8.33 7.38
CA ASP A 36 -14.13 8.99 6.09
C ASP A 36 -15.42 8.74 5.31
N PHE A 37 -16.29 9.74 5.26
CA PHE A 37 -17.57 9.67 4.55
C PHE A 37 -17.74 10.91 3.68
N LYS A 38 -18.09 10.71 2.41
CA LYS A 38 -18.50 11.79 1.52
C LYS A 38 -20.00 12.02 1.65
N LEU A 39 -20.38 13.13 2.27
CA LEU A 39 -21.79 13.55 2.33
C LEU A 39 -22.24 14.06 0.95
N ALA A 40 -23.51 13.83 0.62
CA ALA A 40 -24.09 14.38 -0.60
C ALA A 40 -24.07 15.92 -0.57
N ASP A 41 -23.78 16.53 -1.73
CA ASP A 41 -23.85 17.98 -1.91
C ASP A 41 -25.30 18.43 -2.09
N LYS A 42 -25.61 19.67 -1.68
CA LYS A 42 -26.94 20.23 -1.89
C LYS A 42 -27.15 20.51 -3.38
N PRO A 43 -28.15 19.89 -4.04
CA PRO A 43 -28.35 20.08 -5.47
C PRO A 43 -28.78 21.52 -5.78
N VAL A 44 -28.38 22.01 -6.95
CA VAL A 44 -28.83 23.29 -7.50
C VAL A 44 -30.11 23.07 -8.29
N PHE A 45 -31.13 23.88 -8.01
CA PHE A 45 -32.40 23.79 -8.72
C PHE A 45 -32.24 24.27 -10.17
N SER A 46 -32.73 23.45 -11.11
CA SER A 46 -32.97 23.86 -12.49
C SER A 46 -34.26 23.22 -12.99
N TRP A 47 -34.94 23.86 -13.95
CA TRP A 47 -36.15 23.30 -14.55
C TRP A 47 -35.89 22.00 -15.31
N GLU A 48 -34.70 21.86 -15.89
CA GLU A 48 -34.23 20.65 -16.58
C GLU A 48 -34.08 19.50 -15.56
N SER A 49 -33.25 19.68 -14.52
CA SER A 49 -33.03 18.66 -13.49
C SER A 49 -34.28 18.30 -12.69
N TRP A 50 -35.24 19.23 -12.53
CA TRP A 50 -36.53 18.96 -11.92
C TRP A 50 -37.42 18.06 -12.80
N ASN A 51 -37.50 18.35 -14.11
CA ASN A 51 -38.33 17.58 -15.04
C ASN A 51 -37.76 16.19 -15.30
N GLU A 52 -36.44 16.03 -15.23
CA GLU A 52 -35.75 14.75 -15.37
C GLU A 52 -35.73 13.90 -14.08
N GLY A 53 -36.18 14.44 -12.94
CA GLY A 53 -36.19 13.74 -11.65
C GLY A 53 -34.84 13.72 -10.92
N VAL A 54 -33.80 14.33 -11.50
CA VAL A 54 -32.44 14.37 -10.95
C VAL A 54 -32.39 15.21 -9.67
N PHE A 55 -33.04 16.38 -9.67
CA PHE A 55 -33.06 17.28 -8.51
C PHE A 55 -33.65 16.60 -7.28
N GLN A 56 -34.76 15.89 -7.44
CA GLN A 56 -35.47 15.20 -6.36
C GLN A 56 -34.60 14.08 -5.80
N THR A 57 -34.00 13.27 -6.68
CA THR A 57 -33.11 12.17 -6.30
C THR A 57 -31.90 12.67 -5.50
N ASP A 58 -31.25 13.74 -5.94
CA ASP A 58 -30.09 14.28 -5.25
C ASP A 58 -30.47 15.06 -3.98
N PHE A 59 -31.64 15.70 -3.98
CA PHE A 59 -32.14 16.40 -2.80
C PHE A 59 -32.52 15.42 -1.70
N ASP A 60 -33.08 14.26 -2.04
CA ASP A 60 -33.39 13.19 -1.09
C ASP A 60 -32.11 12.66 -0.44
N LYS A 61 -31.06 12.36 -1.23
CA LYS A 61 -29.74 11.96 -0.70
C LYS A 61 -29.16 13.03 0.23
N TRP A 62 -29.17 14.30 -0.21
CA TRP A 62 -28.72 15.40 0.63
C TRP A 62 -29.54 15.51 1.92
N LEU A 63 -30.86 15.36 1.84
CA LEU A 63 -31.75 15.45 2.98
C LEU A 63 -31.48 14.32 3.98
N GLU A 64 -31.30 13.09 3.51
CA GLU A 64 -30.93 11.92 4.33
C GLU A 64 -29.62 12.14 5.08
N ASP A 65 -28.62 12.73 4.43
CA ASP A 65 -27.33 13.06 5.06
C ASP A 65 -27.40 14.23 6.05
N HIS A 66 -28.41 15.09 5.94
CA HIS A 66 -28.53 16.33 6.70
C HIS A 66 -29.81 16.41 7.54
N ILE A 67 -30.51 15.29 7.77
CA ILE A 67 -31.70 15.26 8.61
C ILE A 67 -31.32 15.43 10.08
N GLY A 68 -32.14 16.14 10.86
CA GLY A 68 -31.88 16.32 12.28
C GLY A 68 -31.87 14.97 13.01
N PHE A 69 -30.98 14.84 14.01
CA PHE A 69 -30.74 13.61 14.77
C PHE A 69 -30.12 12.43 14.00
N ARG A 70 -29.73 12.57 12.72
CA ARG A 70 -29.08 11.49 11.95
C ARG A 70 -27.96 10.82 12.74
N ASN A 71 -26.97 11.59 13.19
CA ASN A 71 -25.81 11.04 13.89
C ASN A 71 -26.19 10.35 15.20
N PHE A 72 -27.19 10.90 15.92
CA PHE A 72 -27.68 10.31 17.16
C PHE A 72 -28.34 8.93 16.90
N PHE A 73 -29.19 8.83 15.89
CA PHE A 73 -29.84 7.56 15.55
C PHE A 73 -28.87 6.54 14.96
N VAL A 74 -27.87 6.97 14.17
CA VAL A 74 -26.78 6.08 13.72
C VAL A 74 -26.03 5.51 14.93
N ARG A 75 -25.66 6.35 15.91
CA ARG A 75 -24.97 5.86 17.11
C ARG A 75 -25.83 4.90 17.93
N ILE A 76 -27.13 5.14 18.05
CA ILE A 76 -28.07 4.21 18.72
C ILE A 76 -28.11 2.88 17.97
N ASN A 77 -28.26 2.91 16.65
CA ASN A 77 -28.29 1.69 15.84
C ASN A 77 -27.01 0.88 16.04
N ASN A 78 -25.85 1.53 15.88
CA ASN A 78 -24.55 0.91 16.08
C ASN A 78 -24.38 0.36 17.50
N GLN A 79 -24.91 1.06 18.52
CA GLN A 79 -24.87 0.59 19.90
C GLN A 79 -25.72 -0.67 20.12
N ILE A 80 -26.93 -0.71 19.56
CA ILE A 80 -27.83 -1.86 19.65
C ILE A 80 -27.17 -3.07 18.99
N ASP A 81 -26.66 -2.90 17.77
CA ASP A 81 -26.08 -3.99 16.99
C ASP A 81 -24.81 -4.54 17.66
N PHE A 82 -23.96 -3.64 18.16
CA PHE A 82 -22.78 -4.04 18.93
C PHE A 82 -23.15 -4.78 20.22
N SER A 83 -24.09 -4.25 21.01
CA SER A 83 -24.43 -4.81 22.32
C SER A 83 -25.21 -6.13 22.26
N LEU A 84 -26.06 -6.31 21.24
CA LEU A 84 -26.91 -7.50 21.12
C LEU A 84 -26.30 -8.58 20.23
N PHE A 85 -25.56 -8.20 19.19
CA PHE A 85 -25.09 -9.12 18.15
C PHE A 85 -23.57 -9.15 18.00
N GLY A 86 -22.83 -8.22 18.63
CA GLY A 86 -21.39 -8.09 18.43
C GLY A 86 -21.03 -7.60 17.02
N GLU A 87 -21.95 -6.92 16.35
CA GLU A 87 -21.75 -6.40 15.00
C GLU A 87 -21.18 -4.98 15.04
N VAL A 88 -20.25 -4.70 14.13
CA VAL A 88 -19.61 -3.38 13.97
C VAL A 88 -19.93 -2.82 12.60
N HIS A 89 -20.37 -1.56 12.55
CA HIS A 89 -20.73 -0.85 11.31
C HIS A 89 -19.65 0.16 10.92
N ALA A 90 -18.41 -0.28 10.95
CA ALA A 90 -17.26 0.46 10.45
C ALA A 90 -16.58 -0.40 9.38
N ASP A 91 -16.52 0.11 8.16
CA ASP A 91 -16.02 -0.65 7.02
C ASP A 91 -14.57 -1.10 7.25
N GLY A 92 -14.28 -2.34 6.86
CA GLY A 92 -12.98 -2.97 7.10
C GLY A 92 -12.63 -3.29 8.57
N VAL A 93 -13.48 -2.97 9.56
CA VAL A 93 -13.20 -3.29 10.98
C VAL A 93 -13.68 -4.69 11.34
N VAL A 94 -12.82 -5.45 12.00
CA VAL A 94 -13.10 -6.78 12.52
C VAL A 94 -13.11 -6.75 14.05
N LEU A 95 -14.20 -7.23 14.64
CA LEU A 95 -14.28 -7.48 16.08
C LEU A 95 -13.54 -8.78 16.42
N GLY A 96 -12.38 -8.64 17.06
CA GLY A 96 -11.57 -9.72 17.57
C GLY A 96 -12.09 -10.32 18.87
N LYS A 97 -11.45 -11.41 19.30
CA LYS A 97 -11.68 -12.01 20.62
C LYS A 97 -11.44 -10.97 21.70
N GLU A 98 -12.19 -11.10 22.79
CA GLU A 98 -12.17 -10.15 23.89
C GLU A 98 -12.45 -8.69 23.47
N ASN A 99 -13.07 -8.44 22.32
CA ASN A 99 -13.34 -7.10 21.75
C ASN A 99 -12.10 -6.32 21.29
N VAL A 100 -10.96 -6.96 20.97
CA VAL A 100 -9.84 -6.27 20.30
C VAL A 100 -10.28 -5.91 18.88
N LEU A 101 -10.15 -4.65 18.48
CA LEU A 101 -10.52 -4.22 17.13
C LEU A 101 -9.33 -4.31 16.19
N TYR A 102 -9.55 -4.87 15.00
CA TYR A 102 -8.57 -4.91 13.91
C TYR A 102 -9.14 -4.24 12.68
N GLU A 103 -8.30 -3.72 11.81
CA GLU A 103 -8.67 -3.61 10.40
C GLU A 103 -8.35 -4.92 9.68
N PHE A 104 -9.23 -5.33 8.77
CA PHE A 104 -9.17 -6.59 8.05
C PHE A 104 -7.84 -6.77 7.30
N ASP A 105 -7.27 -5.69 6.76
CA ASP A 105 -5.99 -5.74 6.04
C ASP A 105 -4.83 -6.26 6.89
N TYR A 106 -4.80 -5.97 8.19
CA TYR A 106 -3.77 -6.54 9.07
C TYR A 106 -3.92 -8.05 9.23
N ILE A 107 -5.16 -8.53 9.34
CA ILE A 107 -5.45 -9.96 9.43
C ILE A 107 -5.11 -10.62 8.08
N ARG A 108 -5.41 -9.95 6.97
CA ARG A 108 -5.10 -10.42 5.62
C ARG A 108 -3.61 -10.59 5.38
N GLU A 109 -2.78 -9.63 5.81
CA GLU A 109 -1.32 -9.77 5.76
C GLU A 109 -0.82 -10.89 6.67
N TYR A 110 -1.30 -10.94 7.93
CA TYR A 110 -0.92 -11.97 8.90
C TYR A 110 -1.23 -13.39 8.42
N THR A 111 -2.31 -13.53 7.64
CA THR A 111 -2.75 -14.81 7.07
C THR A 111 -2.13 -15.09 5.69
N GLY A 112 -1.38 -14.17 5.10
CA GLY A 112 -0.75 -14.34 3.78
C GLY A 112 -1.75 -14.38 2.62
N ASN A 113 -2.99 -13.92 2.84
CA ASN A 113 -4.05 -13.96 1.82
C ASN A 113 -3.87 -12.87 0.74
N ASP A 114 -3.01 -11.89 0.97
CA ASP A 114 -2.62 -10.85 0.01
C ASP A 114 -1.20 -11.05 -0.53
N PHE A 115 -0.61 -12.24 -0.41
CA PHE A 115 0.77 -12.49 -0.85
C PHE A 115 0.93 -12.27 -2.37
N VAL A 116 1.68 -11.23 -2.75
CA VAL A 116 1.79 -10.77 -4.15
C VAL A 116 2.76 -11.59 -5.00
N GLY A 117 3.50 -12.52 -4.38
CA GLY A 117 4.45 -13.40 -5.05
C GLY A 117 5.89 -12.91 -5.04
N TYR A 118 6.79 -13.87 -5.22
CA TYR A 118 8.24 -13.65 -5.15
C TYR A 118 8.77 -12.68 -6.21
N TYR A 119 8.28 -12.76 -7.45
CA TYR A 119 8.77 -11.92 -8.56
C TYR A 119 8.64 -10.43 -8.28
N LEU A 120 7.46 -10.00 -7.79
CA LEU A 120 7.20 -8.58 -7.53
C LEU A 120 8.05 -8.06 -6.37
N ILE A 121 8.15 -8.85 -5.29
CA ILE A 121 8.93 -8.50 -4.10
C ILE A 121 10.43 -8.46 -4.40
N ASP A 122 10.95 -9.46 -5.10
CA ASP A 122 12.36 -9.53 -5.50
C ASP A 122 12.78 -8.30 -6.31
N LYS A 123 12.00 -7.93 -7.33
CA LYS A 123 12.31 -6.77 -8.17
C LYS A 123 12.20 -5.45 -7.40
N ARG A 124 11.22 -5.29 -6.48
CA ARG A 124 11.12 -4.13 -5.57
C ARG A 124 12.36 -3.98 -4.69
N ILE A 125 12.79 -5.06 -4.02
CA ILE A 125 13.97 -5.03 -3.14
C ILE A 125 15.27 -4.83 -3.92
N ARG A 126 15.42 -5.44 -5.10
CA ARG A 126 16.61 -5.21 -5.95
C ARG A 126 16.74 -3.74 -6.36
N GLN A 127 15.64 -3.13 -6.82
CA GLN A 127 15.62 -1.70 -7.16
C GLN A 127 15.95 -0.83 -5.96
N LEU A 128 15.36 -1.11 -4.79
CA LEU A 128 15.67 -0.40 -3.56
C LEU A 128 17.14 -0.55 -3.15
N THR A 129 17.71 -1.75 -3.25
CA THR A 129 19.12 -2.01 -2.90
C THR A 129 20.07 -1.26 -3.83
N PHE A 130 19.75 -1.22 -5.12
CA PHE A 130 20.46 -0.38 -6.07
C PHE A 130 20.40 1.11 -5.65
N LEU A 131 19.20 1.62 -5.33
CA LEU A 131 19.04 3.01 -4.91
C LEU A 131 19.80 3.33 -3.62
N GLN A 132 19.77 2.45 -2.62
CA GLN A 132 20.55 2.63 -1.39
C GLN A 132 22.04 2.75 -1.68
N LYS A 133 22.57 1.86 -2.52
CA LYS A 133 23.97 1.92 -2.94
C LYS A 133 24.26 3.20 -3.72
N HIS A 134 23.45 3.52 -4.72
CA HIS A 134 23.65 4.67 -5.60
C HIS A 134 23.60 5.99 -4.83
N LEU A 135 22.58 6.16 -3.97
CA LEU A 135 22.41 7.36 -3.17
C LEU A 135 23.53 7.52 -2.15
N LYS A 136 23.99 6.43 -1.52
CA LYS A 136 25.11 6.47 -0.59
C LYS A 136 26.43 6.82 -1.29
N GLU A 137 26.74 6.18 -2.41
CA GLU A 137 28.01 6.37 -3.13
C GLU A 137 28.15 7.73 -3.81
N ASN A 138 27.04 8.30 -4.32
CA ASN A 138 27.09 9.51 -5.15
C ASN A 138 26.66 10.78 -4.41
N PHE A 139 25.89 10.65 -3.33
CA PHE A 139 25.30 11.79 -2.62
C PHE A 139 25.48 11.71 -1.09
N ASP A 140 26.07 10.64 -0.55
CA ASP A 140 26.19 10.36 0.88
C ASP A 140 24.84 10.34 1.63
N ILE A 141 23.80 9.80 0.98
CA ILE A 141 22.45 9.72 1.54
C ILE A 141 22.17 8.30 2.02
N ASP A 142 21.68 8.17 3.26
CA ASP A 142 21.27 6.90 3.83
C ASP A 142 19.75 6.68 3.62
N LEU A 143 19.40 5.89 2.60
CA LEU A 143 18.03 5.41 2.37
C LEU A 143 17.79 4.12 3.16
N VAL A 144 16.74 4.08 3.97
CA VAL A 144 16.49 3.01 4.96
C VAL A 144 15.06 2.51 4.84
N LEU A 145 14.89 1.20 4.63
CA LEU A 145 13.57 0.57 4.71
C LEU A 145 13.22 0.28 6.17
N VAL A 146 12.00 0.58 6.58
CA VAL A 146 11.53 0.28 7.94
C VAL A 146 10.27 -0.56 7.86
N PHE A 147 10.34 -1.79 8.38
CA PHE A 147 9.17 -2.64 8.56
C PHE A 147 8.53 -2.31 9.89
N GLU A 148 7.44 -1.55 9.84
CA GLU A 148 6.68 -1.16 11.02
C GLU A 148 5.87 -2.35 11.57
N PRO A 149 5.66 -2.41 12.91
CA PRO A 149 4.86 -3.47 13.50
C PRO A 149 3.41 -3.43 12.99
N GLY A 150 2.82 -4.60 12.82
CA GLY A 150 1.40 -4.74 12.50
C GLY A 150 0.59 -5.21 13.70
N LYS A 151 -0.58 -4.62 13.97
CA LYS A 151 -1.42 -5.01 15.12
C LYS A 151 -1.78 -6.49 15.14
N ALA A 152 -2.07 -7.09 13.98
CA ALA A 152 -2.35 -8.54 13.88
C ALA A 152 -1.12 -9.42 14.16
N ASN A 153 0.09 -8.97 13.79
CA ASN A 153 1.34 -9.66 14.14
C ASN A 153 1.70 -9.48 15.62
N TYR A 154 1.40 -8.33 16.20
CA TYR A 154 1.67 -8.03 17.60
C TYR A 154 0.68 -8.70 18.54
N LEU A 155 -0.60 -8.79 18.16
CA LEU A 155 -1.69 -9.39 18.94
C LEU A 155 -2.40 -10.54 18.19
N PRO A 156 -1.71 -11.59 17.72
CA PRO A 156 -2.33 -12.66 16.94
C PRO A 156 -3.35 -13.49 17.74
N GLU A 157 -3.19 -13.54 19.06
CA GLU A 157 -4.02 -14.34 19.98
C GLU A 157 -5.49 -13.92 20.00
N PHE A 158 -5.80 -12.67 19.66
CA PHE A 158 -7.17 -12.16 19.64
C PHE A 158 -7.82 -12.15 18.25
N ILE A 159 -7.15 -12.69 17.22
CA ILE A 159 -7.76 -12.85 15.90
C ILE A 159 -8.85 -13.94 15.98
N PRO A 160 -10.07 -13.71 15.43
CA PRO A 160 -11.11 -14.74 15.40
C PRO A 160 -10.68 -15.95 14.56
N ASP A 161 -10.99 -17.16 15.04
CA ASP A 161 -10.49 -18.41 14.45
C ASP A 161 -10.89 -18.59 12.99
N GLN A 162 -12.04 -18.07 12.58
CA GLN A 162 -12.53 -18.14 11.19
C GLN A 162 -11.56 -17.52 10.18
N TYR A 163 -10.79 -16.50 10.58
CA TYR A 163 -9.78 -15.88 9.71
C TYR A 163 -8.49 -16.70 9.65
N LEU A 164 -8.26 -17.60 10.60
CA LEU A 164 -7.04 -18.40 10.69
C LEU A 164 -7.12 -19.72 9.91
N ILE A 165 -8.33 -20.15 9.53
CA ILE A 165 -8.58 -21.43 8.81
C ILE A 165 -7.74 -21.53 7.53
N ASN A 166 -7.64 -20.43 6.79
CA ASN A 166 -6.95 -20.36 5.51
C ASN A 166 -5.62 -19.62 5.61
N LYS A 167 -4.94 -19.65 6.77
CA LYS A 167 -3.61 -19.04 6.89
C LYS A 167 -2.64 -19.70 5.91
N LYS A 168 -2.16 -18.92 4.95
CA LYS A 168 -1.20 -19.29 3.92
C LYS A 168 0.21 -18.88 4.35
N SER A 169 1.18 -19.54 3.74
CA SER A 169 2.59 -19.19 3.83
C SER A 169 3.19 -19.24 2.42
N PRO A 170 4.10 -18.32 2.06
CA PRO A 170 4.61 -17.24 2.91
C PRO A 170 3.69 -16.01 2.98
N THR A 171 3.94 -15.10 3.92
CA THR A 171 3.35 -13.75 3.92
C THR A 171 4.23 -12.76 3.15
N ASN A 172 3.67 -11.58 2.81
CA ASN A 172 4.45 -10.50 2.21
C ASN A 172 5.65 -10.11 3.10
N PHE A 173 5.43 -9.88 4.40
CA PHE A 173 6.50 -9.52 5.34
C PHE A 173 7.66 -10.52 5.34
N GLN A 174 7.36 -11.82 5.42
CA GLN A 174 8.39 -12.85 5.43
C GLN A 174 9.25 -12.81 4.17
N VAL A 175 8.64 -12.67 2.99
CA VAL A 175 9.38 -12.63 1.73
C VAL A 175 10.15 -11.32 1.58
N TYR A 176 9.58 -10.16 1.92
CA TYR A 176 10.31 -8.88 1.90
C TYR A 176 11.53 -8.92 2.82
N LYS A 177 11.36 -9.36 4.07
CA LYS A 177 12.45 -9.47 5.04
C LYS A 177 13.56 -10.39 4.53
N ASN A 178 13.22 -11.63 4.15
CA ASN A 178 14.22 -12.60 3.69
C ASN A 178 14.94 -12.10 2.42
N THR A 179 14.21 -11.45 1.52
CA THR A 179 14.78 -10.87 0.29
C THR A 179 15.72 -9.71 0.61
N ALA A 180 15.33 -8.82 1.52
CA ALA A 180 16.18 -7.72 2.00
C ALA A 180 17.46 -8.24 2.67
N GLU A 181 17.38 -9.29 3.50
CA GLU A 181 18.53 -9.95 4.10
C GLU A 181 19.46 -10.55 3.04
N ASN A 182 18.91 -11.25 2.05
CA ASN A 182 19.67 -11.88 0.97
C ASN A 182 20.46 -10.86 0.12
N TYR A 183 19.86 -9.71 -0.19
CA TYR A 183 20.53 -8.64 -0.93
C TYR A 183 21.34 -7.69 -0.05
N LYS A 184 21.34 -7.88 1.28
CA LYS A 184 21.95 -6.98 2.26
C LYS A 184 21.42 -5.54 2.12
N THR A 185 20.15 -5.41 1.78
CA THR A 185 19.42 -4.14 1.79
C THR A 185 19.48 -3.57 3.21
N ASN A 186 19.69 -2.27 3.34
CA ASN A 186 19.68 -1.61 4.64
C ASN A 186 18.23 -1.47 5.13
N PHE A 187 17.87 -2.15 6.22
CA PHE A 187 16.53 -2.05 6.79
C PHE A 187 16.51 -2.14 8.31
N ILE A 188 15.46 -1.58 8.90
CA ILE A 188 15.12 -1.70 10.31
C ILE A 188 13.89 -2.60 10.43
N ASN A 189 13.97 -3.64 11.26
CA ASN A 189 12.90 -4.59 11.47
C ASN A 189 12.16 -4.33 12.78
N TRP A 190 11.36 -3.25 12.80
CA TRP A 190 10.55 -2.96 13.98
C TRP A 190 9.46 -4.01 14.20
N ASN A 191 8.91 -4.62 13.15
CA ASN A 191 7.90 -5.67 13.32
C ASN A 191 8.40 -6.82 14.23
N ASP A 192 9.54 -7.44 13.92
CA ASP A 192 10.07 -8.52 14.77
C ASP A 192 10.61 -8.00 16.10
N TRP A 193 11.24 -6.83 16.14
CA TRP A 193 11.79 -6.26 17.37
C TRP A 193 10.69 -5.94 18.39
N TYR A 194 9.58 -5.36 17.94
CA TYR A 194 8.45 -5.09 18.81
C TYR A 194 7.86 -6.37 19.40
N ILE A 195 7.73 -7.43 18.59
CA ILE A 195 7.16 -8.70 19.05
C ILE A 195 8.10 -9.42 20.02
N ASN A 196 9.38 -9.51 19.67
CA ASN A 196 10.33 -10.38 20.38
C ASN A 196 11.05 -9.67 21.54
N SER A 197 11.17 -8.35 21.50
CA SER A 197 11.95 -7.58 22.49
C SER A 197 11.08 -6.62 23.29
N ILE A 198 10.15 -5.90 22.66
CA ILE A 198 9.32 -4.92 23.37
C ILE A 198 8.13 -5.57 24.07
N LYS A 199 7.36 -6.44 23.41
CA LYS A 199 6.15 -7.08 23.97
C LYS A 199 6.38 -7.74 25.34
N PRO A 200 7.46 -8.50 25.56
CA PRO A 200 7.71 -9.14 26.86
C PRO A 200 8.09 -8.17 27.99
N LEU A 201 8.56 -6.96 27.66
CA LEU A 201 9.09 -5.98 28.61
C LEU A 201 8.16 -4.77 28.81
N ALA A 202 7.17 -4.59 27.94
CA ALA A 202 6.27 -3.46 27.97
C ALA A 202 5.36 -3.50 29.22
N ASN A 203 5.41 -2.43 30.02
CA ASN A 203 4.53 -2.28 31.20
C ASN A 203 3.14 -1.72 30.85
N TYR A 204 3.01 -1.11 29.67
CA TYR A 204 1.79 -0.49 29.17
C TYR A 204 1.51 -0.95 27.74
N PRO A 205 0.26 -0.84 27.27
CA PRO A 205 -0.12 -1.30 25.94
C PRO A 205 0.66 -0.56 24.85
N VAL A 206 1.41 -1.32 24.05
CA VAL A 206 2.08 -0.81 22.83
C VAL A 206 1.10 -0.75 21.66
N TYR A 207 0.13 -1.66 21.64
CA TYR A 207 -1.08 -1.57 20.85
C TYR A 207 -2.25 -1.62 21.80
N THR A 208 -3.12 -0.63 21.73
CA THR A 208 -4.34 -0.62 22.52
C THR A 208 -5.39 -1.52 21.88
N LYS A 209 -6.37 -1.90 22.68
CA LYS A 209 -7.49 -2.70 22.21
C LYS A 209 -8.29 -2.03 21.08
N TYR A 210 -8.43 -0.71 21.14
CA TYR A 210 -9.33 0.08 20.30
C TYR A 210 -8.63 1.05 19.33
N GLY A 211 -7.30 1.09 19.33
CA GLY A 211 -6.49 1.86 18.37
C GLY A 211 -5.93 0.98 17.25
N ILE A 212 -5.73 1.51 16.05
CA ILE A 212 -5.11 0.78 14.92
C ILE A 212 -3.60 0.97 14.85
N HIS A 213 -3.11 2.11 15.33
CA HIS A 213 -1.69 2.44 15.40
C HIS A 213 -1.05 1.86 16.67
N TRP A 214 0.28 1.92 16.75
CA TRP A 214 0.94 1.86 18.05
C TRP A 214 0.37 2.95 18.97
N SER A 215 0.46 2.75 20.28
CA SER A 215 0.17 3.80 21.25
C SER A 215 1.28 4.86 21.28
N GLU A 216 1.03 6.01 21.89
CA GLU A 216 2.08 7.02 22.12
C GLU A 216 3.26 6.44 22.95
N TYR A 217 2.96 5.56 23.91
CA TYR A 217 3.97 4.76 24.61
C TYR A 217 4.75 3.85 23.64
N GLY A 218 4.05 3.14 22.76
CA GLY A 218 4.63 2.27 21.75
C GLY A 218 5.53 3.01 20.75
N MET A 219 5.11 4.20 20.31
CA MET A 219 5.86 5.09 19.41
C MET A 219 7.23 5.49 19.99
N THR A 220 7.32 5.64 21.32
CA THR A 220 8.57 6.07 21.99
C THR A 220 9.75 5.14 21.71
N PHE A 221 9.50 3.83 21.60
CA PHE A 221 10.53 2.85 21.26
C PHE A 221 11.03 3.00 19.83
N ALA A 222 10.14 3.26 18.87
CA ALA A 222 10.50 3.51 17.48
C ALA A 222 11.32 4.80 17.36
N LEU A 223 10.93 5.84 18.09
CA LEU A 223 11.63 7.12 18.10
C LEU A 223 13.06 7.00 18.65
N ASP A 224 13.23 6.33 19.79
CA ASP A 224 14.55 6.03 20.37
C ASP A 224 15.42 5.20 19.41
N SER A 225 14.83 4.17 18.77
CA SER A 225 15.50 3.37 17.76
C SER A 225 15.90 4.19 16.53
N MET A 226 15.06 5.11 16.07
CA MET A 226 15.32 5.96 14.91
C MET A 226 16.46 6.96 15.20
N ILE A 227 16.44 7.60 16.37
CA ILE A 227 17.51 8.50 16.83
C ILE A 227 18.83 7.74 16.89
N SER A 228 18.85 6.61 17.61
CA SER A 228 20.04 5.76 17.74
C SER A 228 20.56 5.30 16.39
N PHE A 229 19.68 4.96 15.46
CA PHE A 229 20.08 4.58 14.10
C PHE A 229 20.80 5.73 13.39
N ILE A 230 20.22 6.93 13.41
CA ILE A 230 20.79 8.10 12.74
C ILE A 230 22.17 8.45 13.31
N GLU A 231 22.31 8.51 14.64
CA GLU A 231 23.60 8.82 15.31
C GLU A 231 24.68 7.80 14.94
N ASN A 232 24.35 6.52 14.95
CA ASN A 232 25.30 5.45 14.63
C ASN A 232 25.68 5.44 13.14
N THR A 233 24.72 5.64 12.24
CA THR A 233 24.94 5.58 10.78
C THR A 233 25.65 6.82 10.26
N ARG A 234 25.31 8.00 10.78
CA ARG A 234 25.90 9.29 10.33
C ARG A 234 27.10 9.72 11.16
N HIS A 235 27.36 9.06 12.29
CA HIS A 235 28.40 9.44 13.25
C HIS A 235 28.24 10.87 13.75
N ILE A 236 26.99 11.23 14.08
CA ILE A 236 26.60 12.55 14.56
C ILE A 236 26.05 12.45 15.99
N ASP A 237 25.95 13.59 16.65
CA ASP A 237 25.37 13.70 18.00
C ASP A 237 24.07 14.51 17.91
N LEU A 238 22.93 13.82 17.99
CA LEU A 238 21.64 14.48 17.94
C LEU A 238 21.35 15.16 19.29
N ARG A 239 20.44 16.14 19.25
CA ARG A 239 19.95 16.76 20.48
C ARG A 239 19.29 15.73 21.38
N GLU A 240 19.63 15.72 22.67
CA GLU A 240 19.07 14.74 23.59
C GLU A 240 17.57 14.93 23.76
N MET A 241 16.84 13.84 23.55
CA MET A 241 15.43 13.72 23.90
C MET A 241 15.31 12.98 25.23
N ILE A 242 14.64 13.60 26.20
CA ILE A 242 14.47 13.07 27.55
C ILE A 242 12.98 12.90 27.81
N ILE A 243 12.59 11.74 28.36
CA ILE A 243 11.24 11.56 28.91
C ILE A 243 11.22 12.26 30.29
N ASP A 244 10.58 13.42 30.36
CA ASP A 244 10.51 14.26 31.56
C ASP A 244 9.51 13.71 32.57
N SER A 245 8.37 13.21 32.09
CA SER A 245 7.35 12.56 32.91
C SER A 245 6.54 11.56 32.11
N LEU A 246 5.82 10.68 32.82
CA LEU A 246 4.93 9.67 32.25
C LEU A 246 3.57 9.78 32.92
N ALA A 247 2.56 10.29 32.20
CA ALA A 247 1.20 10.37 32.72
C ALA A 247 0.51 9.01 32.56
N ILE A 248 -0.03 8.47 33.66
CA ILE A 248 -0.73 7.18 33.68
C ILE A 248 -2.22 7.41 33.80
N GLU A 249 -3.00 6.89 32.85
CA GLU A 249 -4.44 7.15 32.74
C GLU A 249 -5.25 5.85 32.63
N ASP A 250 -6.51 5.92 33.06
CA ASP A 250 -7.50 4.84 32.97
C ASP A 250 -8.26 4.81 31.63
N CYS A 251 -8.13 5.87 30.82
CA CYS A 251 -8.78 5.99 29.52
C CYS A 251 -7.74 6.44 28.51
N SER A 252 -7.75 5.82 27.34
CA SER A 252 -6.79 6.16 26.30
C SER A 252 -7.12 7.50 25.63
N ARG A 253 -6.09 8.23 25.21
CA ARG A 253 -6.17 9.47 24.45
C ARG A 253 -6.32 9.20 22.95
N THR A 254 -6.54 10.24 22.16
CA THR A 254 -6.33 10.16 20.71
C THR A 254 -4.81 10.23 20.45
N PRO A 255 -4.22 9.38 19.56
CA PRO A 255 -4.87 8.47 18.61
C PRO A 255 -5.14 7.04 19.10
N ASP A 256 -4.75 6.67 20.31
CA ASP A 256 -4.87 5.32 20.91
C ASP A 256 -6.31 4.71 20.95
N TYR A 257 -7.36 5.46 20.59
CA TYR A 257 -8.76 4.99 20.51
C TYR A 257 -9.41 5.21 19.13
N ASP A 258 -8.61 5.41 18.08
CA ASP A 258 -9.12 5.81 16.74
C ASP A 258 -10.19 4.86 16.16
N ILE A 259 -10.01 3.53 16.13
CA ILE A 259 -11.04 2.59 15.64
C ILE A 259 -12.26 2.62 16.54
N GLY A 260 -12.05 2.59 17.86
CA GLY A 260 -13.15 2.63 18.83
C GLY A 260 -14.03 3.87 18.67
N ALA A 261 -13.45 4.97 18.20
CA ALA A 261 -14.16 6.19 17.89
C ALA A 261 -14.87 6.13 16.51
N ALA A 262 -14.24 5.50 15.51
CA ALA A 262 -14.81 5.22 14.20
C ALA A 262 -16.03 4.26 14.22
N LEU A 263 -16.15 3.41 15.25
CA LEU A 263 -17.36 2.59 15.47
C LEU A 263 -18.63 3.44 15.67
N ASN A 264 -18.48 4.71 16.03
CA ASN A 264 -19.59 5.61 16.31
C ASN A 264 -20.62 5.02 17.29
N LEU A 265 -20.16 4.48 18.42
CA LEU A 265 -21.07 4.00 19.46
C LEU A 265 -21.65 5.17 20.30
N MET A 266 -22.75 4.91 21.01
CA MET A 266 -23.31 5.86 21.99
C MET A 266 -22.42 5.98 23.22
N PHE A 267 -21.89 4.85 23.68
CA PHE A 267 -21.01 4.78 24.84
C PHE A 267 -19.62 4.35 24.41
N ARG A 268 -18.60 4.96 25.00
CA ARG A 268 -17.21 4.54 24.84
C ARG A 268 -17.08 3.09 25.34
N LEU A 269 -16.33 2.27 24.61
CA LEU A 269 -16.05 0.91 25.04
C LEU A 269 -15.24 0.92 26.33
N PRO A 270 -15.49 -0.02 27.24
CA PRO A 270 -14.79 -0.06 28.52
C PRO A 270 -13.31 -0.42 28.32
N GLU A 271 -12.44 0.38 28.94
CA GLU A 271 -11.01 0.15 29.00
C GLU A 271 -10.64 -0.28 30.42
N HIS A 272 -9.86 -1.36 30.53
CA HIS A 272 -9.48 -1.96 31.82
C HIS A 272 -7.95 -1.95 32.03
N GLU A 273 -7.22 -1.50 31.03
CA GLU A 273 -5.77 -1.36 31.04
C GLU A 273 -5.37 0.08 31.42
N LYS A 274 -4.16 0.24 31.94
CA LYS A 274 -3.57 1.56 32.18
C LYS A 274 -2.81 1.99 30.94
N PHE A 275 -2.95 3.26 30.55
CA PHE A 275 -2.25 3.86 29.42
C PHE A 275 -1.18 4.81 29.91
N ALA A 276 -0.09 4.92 29.15
CA ALA A 276 1.05 5.75 29.50
C ALA A 276 1.32 6.78 28.40
N TYR A 277 1.44 8.03 28.80
CA TYR A 277 1.64 9.17 27.91
C TYR A 277 2.91 9.93 28.31
N PRO A 278 4.02 9.72 27.58
CA PRO A 278 5.28 10.37 27.88
C PRO A 278 5.24 11.86 27.52
N ALA A 279 5.80 12.70 28.37
CA ALA A 279 6.11 14.09 28.05
C ALA A 279 7.59 14.21 27.73
N TYR A 280 7.92 14.78 26.57
CA TYR A 280 9.30 14.93 26.11
C TYR A 280 9.86 16.30 26.45
N LYS A 281 11.15 16.33 26.80
CA LYS A 281 11.96 17.53 26.98
C LYS A 281 13.25 17.37 26.21
N PHE A 282 13.76 18.48 25.68
CA PHE A 282 14.96 18.49 24.87
C PHE A 282 16.12 19.21 25.55
N GLY A 283 17.32 18.65 25.40
CA GLY A 283 18.58 19.22 25.89
C GLY A 283 18.97 20.55 25.22
N PRO A 284 20.16 21.11 25.51
CA PRO A 284 20.68 22.25 24.77
C PRO A 284 21.02 21.88 23.31
N THR A 285 21.09 22.86 22.43
CA THR A 285 21.46 22.66 21.01
C THR A 285 22.96 22.83 20.74
N GLU A 286 23.73 23.29 21.74
CA GLU A 286 25.16 23.55 21.58
C GLU A 286 25.94 22.26 21.37
N GLY A 287 26.75 22.21 20.30
CA GLY A 287 27.53 21.04 19.95
C GLY A 287 26.73 19.89 19.32
N LYS A 288 25.46 20.11 18.97
CA LYS A 288 24.58 19.10 18.38
C LYS A 288 24.42 19.27 16.88
N ASP A 289 24.20 18.15 16.21
CA ASP A 289 23.95 18.06 14.78
C ASP A 289 22.45 17.94 14.49
N PHE A 290 22.05 18.44 13.33
CA PHE A 290 20.67 18.41 12.85
C PHE A 290 20.69 18.01 11.37
N PRO A 291 20.39 16.74 11.03
CA PRO A 291 20.36 16.29 9.64
C PRO A 291 19.08 16.74 8.92
N MET A 292 19.12 16.73 7.59
CA MET A 292 17.95 16.77 6.72
C MET A 292 17.37 15.35 6.62
N VAL A 293 16.13 15.19 7.07
CA VAL A 293 15.44 13.89 7.10
C VAL A 293 14.16 13.96 6.29
N LEU A 294 14.00 13.01 5.37
CA LEU A 294 12.75 12.75 4.69
C LEU A 294 12.17 11.42 5.20
N VAL A 295 10.89 11.44 5.58
CA VAL A 295 10.14 10.22 5.82
C VAL A 295 9.08 10.06 4.74
N ALA A 296 9.14 8.98 3.96
CA ALA A 296 8.06 8.52 3.12
C ALA A 296 7.38 7.36 3.85
N GLY A 297 6.13 7.53 4.26
CA GLY A 297 5.50 6.57 5.16
C GLY A 297 3.99 6.61 5.19
N ASP A 298 3.41 5.68 5.93
CA ASP A 298 1.97 5.61 6.17
C ASP A 298 1.53 6.41 7.41
N SER A 299 0.35 6.10 7.93
CA SER A 299 -0.27 6.85 9.01
C SER A 299 0.42 6.68 10.36
N TYR A 300 1.32 5.70 10.52
CA TYR A 300 2.09 5.54 11.76
C TYR A 300 2.97 6.74 12.04
N TYR A 301 3.61 7.30 11.01
CA TYR A 301 4.48 8.46 11.18
C TYR A 301 3.73 9.71 11.65
N TRP A 302 2.40 9.79 11.48
CA TRP A 302 1.61 10.89 12.06
C TRP A 302 1.76 10.99 13.57
N ASN A 303 1.93 9.87 14.27
CA ASN A 303 2.13 9.90 15.71
C ASN A 303 3.42 10.67 16.05
N ILE A 304 4.52 10.39 15.32
CA ILE A 304 5.79 11.08 15.50
C ILE A 304 5.68 12.54 15.01
N PHE A 305 5.14 12.76 13.81
CA PHE A 305 5.04 14.09 13.22
C PHE A 305 4.24 15.07 14.10
N ASN A 306 3.10 14.62 14.64
CA ASN A 306 2.21 15.46 15.44
C ASN A 306 2.76 15.81 16.83
N THR A 307 3.73 15.05 17.34
CA THR A 307 4.42 15.40 18.60
C THR A 307 5.29 16.65 18.47
N GLY A 308 5.65 17.04 17.23
CA GLY A 308 6.59 18.12 16.96
C GLY A 308 8.06 17.75 17.21
N ILE A 309 8.36 16.51 17.63
CA ILE A 309 9.72 16.08 17.99
C ILE A 309 10.69 16.22 16.81
N ALA A 310 10.24 15.96 15.57
CA ALA A 310 11.07 16.15 14.37
C ALA A 310 11.65 17.58 14.26
N ARG A 311 10.93 18.62 14.71
CA ARG A 311 11.42 20.02 14.71
C ARG A 311 12.59 20.25 15.65
N GLU A 312 12.65 19.47 16.71
CA GLU A 312 13.64 19.61 17.77
C GLU A 312 14.91 18.82 17.46
N LEU A 313 14.87 17.89 16.48
CA LEU A 313 15.96 16.97 16.13
C LEU A 313 16.51 17.17 14.72
N PHE A 314 15.73 17.67 13.78
CA PHE A 314 16.10 17.73 12.36
C PHE A 314 16.03 19.17 11.80
N LYS A 315 16.76 19.43 10.71
CA LYS A 315 16.71 20.73 10.01
C LYS A 315 15.39 20.98 9.29
N ASN A 316 14.65 19.93 8.98
CA ASN A 316 13.39 19.95 8.26
C ASN A 316 12.37 19.01 8.92
N GLN A 317 11.16 18.95 8.34
CA GLN A 317 10.09 18.05 8.75
C GLN A 317 9.47 17.39 7.52
N ALA A 318 10.30 16.93 6.58
CA ALA A 318 9.77 16.43 5.32
C ALA A 318 9.06 15.09 5.55
N PHE A 319 7.74 15.07 5.36
CA PHE A 319 6.92 13.87 5.45
C PHE A 319 6.08 13.70 4.19
N TRP A 320 6.37 12.66 3.42
CA TRP A 320 5.59 12.28 2.24
C TRP A 320 4.61 11.19 2.62
N TYR A 321 3.39 11.60 2.95
CA TYR A 321 2.32 10.70 3.34
C TYR A 321 1.87 9.88 2.14
N PHE A 322 2.08 8.57 2.21
CA PHE A 322 1.85 7.61 1.14
C PHE A 322 2.51 7.99 -0.21
N ASN A 323 3.69 8.63 -0.17
CA ASN A 323 4.38 9.15 -1.36
C ASN A 323 3.46 10.00 -2.27
N ASN A 324 2.48 10.68 -1.66
CA ASN A 324 1.48 11.45 -2.36
C ASN A 324 1.41 12.88 -1.82
N LEU A 325 0.97 13.07 -0.58
CA LEU A 325 0.88 14.41 0.03
C LEU A 325 2.18 14.80 0.73
N VAL A 326 2.61 16.04 0.53
CA VAL A 326 3.86 16.57 1.06
C VAL A 326 3.58 17.45 2.27
N TYR A 327 3.99 17.02 3.45
CA TYR A 327 3.90 17.79 4.68
C TYR A 327 5.26 18.37 5.08
N PRO A 328 5.29 19.59 5.67
CA PRO A 328 4.13 20.39 6.10
C PRO A 328 3.46 21.24 5.01
N ASP A 329 3.98 21.26 3.78
CA ASP A 329 3.57 22.19 2.71
C ASP A 329 2.06 22.15 2.42
N THR A 330 1.47 20.94 2.43
CA THR A 330 0.03 20.67 2.28
C THR A 330 -0.86 21.43 3.26
N TYR A 331 -0.35 21.86 4.43
CA TYR A 331 -1.13 22.67 5.36
C TYR A 331 -1.47 24.07 4.83
N SER A 332 -0.63 24.61 3.96
CA SER A 332 -0.85 25.93 3.35
C SER A 332 -1.58 25.79 2.02
N ASP A 333 -1.00 24.99 1.11
CA ASP A 333 -1.54 24.69 -0.20
C ASP A 333 -1.35 23.20 -0.48
N THR A 334 -2.41 22.49 -0.86
CA THR A 334 -2.36 21.06 -1.16
C THR A 334 -1.24 20.79 -2.16
N THR A 335 -0.17 20.14 -1.69
CA THR A 335 1.05 19.89 -2.47
C THR A 335 1.28 18.40 -2.54
N THR A 336 1.48 17.89 -3.75
CA THR A 336 1.75 16.48 -3.99
C THR A 336 3.20 16.24 -4.40
N VAL A 337 3.70 15.02 -4.24
CA VAL A 337 5.04 14.62 -4.69
C VAL A 337 5.22 14.85 -6.19
N ASN A 338 4.14 14.76 -6.98
CA ASN A 338 4.18 15.01 -8.42
C ASN A 338 4.35 16.49 -8.78
N ASP A 339 4.11 17.42 -7.83
CA ASP A 339 4.32 18.85 -8.01
C ASP A 339 5.79 19.25 -7.76
N LEU A 340 6.61 18.33 -7.25
CA LEU A 340 8.00 18.58 -6.86
C LEU A 340 9.01 18.12 -7.93
N ASN A 341 10.18 18.74 -7.94
CA ASN A 341 11.36 18.16 -8.59
C ASN A 341 11.91 17.03 -7.71
N LEU A 342 11.47 15.81 -7.99
CA LEU A 342 11.82 14.63 -7.19
C LEU A 342 13.35 14.47 -7.01
N LYS A 343 14.15 14.74 -8.04
CA LYS A 343 15.61 14.60 -7.96
C LYS A 343 16.20 15.58 -6.93
N GLU A 344 15.84 16.86 -7.04
CA GLU A 344 16.33 17.91 -6.13
C GLU A 344 15.88 17.68 -4.68
N GLU A 345 14.66 17.19 -4.48
CA GLU A 345 14.12 16.91 -3.16
C GLU A 345 14.79 15.73 -2.47
N ILE A 346 15.21 14.71 -3.21
CA ILE A 346 15.96 13.58 -2.68
C ILE A 346 17.41 13.94 -2.42
N GLU A 347 18.09 14.60 -3.37
CA GLU A 347 19.53 14.86 -3.30
C GLU A 347 19.94 15.83 -2.19
N LYS A 348 18.98 16.54 -1.56
CA LYS A 348 19.24 17.44 -0.43
C LYS A 348 19.10 16.81 0.96
N GLN A 349 18.71 15.53 1.04
CA GLN A 349 18.51 14.84 2.33
C GLN A 349 19.82 14.22 2.82
N ASP A 350 19.97 14.04 4.13
CA ASP A 350 21.04 13.23 4.73
C ASP A 350 20.55 11.79 4.97
N VAL A 351 19.30 11.63 5.40
CA VAL A 351 18.66 10.35 5.71
C VAL A 351 17.25 10.32 5.14
N ILE A 352 16.88 9.18 4.54
CA ILE A 352 15.53 8.94 4.03
C ILE A 352 14.99 7.65 4.64
N PHE A 353 13.89 7.75 5.40
CA PHE A 353 13.18 6.58 5.89
C PHE A 353 12.00 6.27 4.98
N LEU A 354 11.94 5.01 4.53
CA LEU A 354 10.80 4.44 3.84
C LEU A 354 10.07 3.50 4.82
N MET A 355 9.00 4.01 5.44
CA MET A 355 8.27 3.33 6.51
C MET A 355 7.03 2.65 5.96
N VAL A 356 6.91 1.34 6.17
CA VAL A 356 5.77 0.56 5.66
C VAL A 356 5.29 -0.43 6.72
N THR A 357 4.04 -0.25 7.14
CA THR A 357 3.31 -1.21 7.97
C THR A 357 2.91 -2.45 7.18
N GLY A 358 2.89 -3.62 7.84
CA GLY A 358 2.56 -4.92 7.24
C GLY A 358 1.36 -4.88 6.28
N ARG A 359 0.24 -4.27 6.71
CA ARG A 359 -1.00 -4.16 5.91
C ARG A 359 -0.82 -3.53 4.51
N PHE A 360 0.26 -2.81 4.27
CA PHE A 360 0.55 -2.12 3.02
C PHE A 360 1.68 -2.79 2.20
N LEU A 361 2.24 -3.91 2.64
CA LEU A 361 3.34 -4.56 1.91
C LEU A 361 2.93 -5.10 0.53
N TYR A 362 1.65 -5.39 0.30
CA TYR A 362 1.17 -5.76 -1.04
C TYR A 362 1.34 -4.62 -2.04
N LYS A 363 1.07 -3.37 -1.63
CA LYS A 363 1.26 -2.17 -2.45
C LYS A 363 2.70 -1.68 -2.44
N PHE A 364 3.37 -1.75 -1.28
CA PHE A 364 4.76 -1.37 -0.99
C PHE A 364 5.12 0.05 -1.44
N ASP A 365 5.59 0.89 -0.53
CA ASP A 365 6.21 2.20 -0.79
C ASP A 365 5.46 3.26 -1.63
N TRP A 366 4.28 2.94 -2.14
CA TRP A 366 3.43 3.81 -2.97
C TRP A 366 4.18 4.37 -4.19
N GLY A 367 5.04 3.56 -4.80
CA GLY A 367 5.81 3.91 -6.00
C GLY A 367 7.01 4.81 -5.72
N PHE A 368 7.45 4.93 -4.46
CA PHE A 368 8.63 5.72 -4.13
C PHE A 368 9.88 5.16 -4.82
N VAL A 369 10.18 3.86 -4.65
CA VAL A 369 11.33 3.21 -5.29
C VAL A 369 11.21 3.23 -6.80
N SER A 370 10.03 2.98 -7.37
CA SER A 370 9.88 2.94 -8.83
C SER A 370 10.15 4.29 -9.49
N LYS A 371 9.66 5.40 -8.90
CA LYS A 371 9.91 6.77 -9.38
C LYS A 371 11.39 7.15 -9.27
N LEU A 372 12.08 6.77 -8.19
CA LEU A 372 13.52 7.02 -8.06
C LEU A 372 14.35 6.14 -8.99
N TYR A 373 13.91 4.90 -9.21
CA TYR A 373 14.57 4.00 -10.14
C TYR A 373 14.41 4.46 -11.60
N ASP A 374 13.37 5.24 -11.94
CA ASP A 374 13.28 5.95 -13.23
C ASP A 374 14.36 7.03 -13.40
N ILE A 375 14.80 7.66 -12.31
CA ILE A 375 15.81 8.74 -12.35
C ILE A 375 17.21 8.16 -12.39
N TYR A 376 17.51 7.20 -11.51
CA TYR A 376 18.88 6.71 -11.28
C TYR A 376 19.16 5.33 -11.87
N GLY A 377 18.10 4.53 -12.08
CA GLY A 377 18.20 3.14 -12.50
C GLY A 377 18.26 2.95 -14.00
N ILE A 378 18.11 1.69 -14.41
CA ILE A 378 18.01 1.31 -15.81
C ILE A 378 16.83 0.36 -16.02
N LYS A 379 15.97 0.69 -16.98
CA LYS A 379 14.74 -0.05 -17.30
C LYS A 379 14.78 -0.56 -18.73
N SER A 380 14.07 -1.67 -18.94
CA SER A 380 13.73 -2.13 -20.28
C SER A 380 12.57 -1.29 -20.82
N LYS A 381 12.65 -0.95 -22.10
CA LYS A 381 11.60 -0.25 -22.83
C LYS A 381 10.37 -1.14 -23.01
N TYR A 382 10.58 -2.45 -23.22
CA TYR A 382 9.54 -3.40 -23.58
C TYR A 382 9.05 -4.29 -22.42
N ASP A 383 9.70 -4.36 -21.26
CA ASP A 383 9.22 -5.15 -20.10
C ASP A 383 8.34 -4.29 -19.16
N LYS A 384 7.04 -4.19 -19.52
CA LYS A 384 6.04 -3.41 -18.76
C LYS A 384 5.23 -4.21 -17.74
N VAL A 385 5.35 -5.54 -17.73
CA VAL A 385 4.55 -6.41 -16.85
C VAL A 385 4.74 -6.02 -15.38
N TYR A 386 5.98 -5.76 -14.96
CA TYR A 386 6.27 -5.33 -13.60
C TYR A 386 5.63 -3.98 -13.24
N ASP A 387 5.68 -2.99 -14.14
CA ASP A 387 5.10 -1.66 -13.89
C ASP A 387 3.57 -1.76 -13.75
N ILE A 388 2.93 -2.55 -14.61
CA ILE A 388 1.48 -2.80 -14.56
C ILE A 388 1.11 -3.55 -13.28
N MET A 389 1.87 -4.59 -12.88
CA MET A 389 1.64 -5.29 -11.60
C MET A 389 1.70 -4.33 -10.41
N ASN A 390 2.67 -3.40 -10.38
CA ASN A 390 2.71 -2.36 -9.36
C ASN A 390 1.46 -1.48 -9.40
N GLY A 391 1.03 -1.05 -10.59
CA GLY A 391 -0.20 -0.28 -10.79
C GLY A 391 -1.45 -0.98 -10.26
N ILE A 392 -1.58 -2.29 -10.51
CA ILE A 392 -2.68 -3.12 -9.99
C ILE A 392 -2.65 -3.11 -8.45
N THR A 393 -1.49 -3.36 -7.84
CA THR A 393 -1.38 -3.40 -6.37
C THR A 393 -1.56 -2.05 -5.70
N ALA A 394 -1.30 -0.94 -6.39
CA ALA A 394 -1.43 0.40 -5.85
C ALA A 394 -2.90 0.83 -5.69
N TYR A 395 -3.81 0.31 -6.52
CA TYR A 395 -5.23 0.63 -6.48
C TYR A 395 -6.04 -0.45 -5.74
N SER A 396 -6.37 -0.20 -4.47
CA SER A 396 -6.95 -1.21 -3.56
C SER A 396 -8.21 -1.90 -4.09
N VAL A 397 -9.13 -1.18 -4.75
CA VAL A 397 -10.35 -1.79 -5.33
C VAL A 397 -10.00 -2.83 -6.40
N TRP A 398 -9.01 -2.52 -7.25
CA TRP A 398 -8.57 -3.45 -8.27
C TRP A 398 -7.78 -4.61 -7.67
N PHE A 399 -6.89 -4.35 -6.72
CA PHE A 399 -6.19 -5.40 -5.99
C PHE A 399 -7.16 -6.38 -5.32
N ASP A 400 -8.21 -5.89 -4.65
CA ASP A 400 -9.22 -6.73 -4.02
C ASP A 400 -10.00 -7.59 -5.03
N ASN A 401 -10.23 -7.09 -6.24
CA ASN A 401 -10.77 -7.90 -7.34
C ASN A 401 -9.81 -9.02 -7.75
N MET A 402 -8.49 -8.77 -7.76
CA MET A 402 -7.49 -9.81 -8.07
C MET A 402 -7.44 -10.87 -6.97
N VAL A 403 -7.57 -10.48 -5.70
CA VAL A 403 -7.67 -11.42 -4.58
C VAL A 403 -8.89 -12.33 -4.75
N ARG A 404 -10.07 -11.76 -5.03
CA ARG A 404 -11.30 -12.53 -5.31
C ARG A 404 -11.13 -13.46 -6.51
N GLN A 405 -10.57 -12.97 -7.61
CA GLN A 405 -10.32 -13.77 -8.80
C GLN A 405 -9.36 -14.94 -8.52
N ALA A 406 -8.35 -14.76 -7.66
CA ALA A 406 -7.45 -15.83 -7.25
C ALA A 406 -8.18 -16.91 -6.44
N GLU A 407 -9.07 -16.50 -5.54
CA GLU A 407 -9.90 -17.42 -4.75
C GLU A 407 -10.90 -18.19 -5.62
N ASP A 408 -11.64 -17.50 -6.48
CA ASP A 408 -12.66 -18.11 -7.36
C ASP A 408 -12.07 -19.12 -8.35
N ASN A 409 -10.85 -18.86 -8.85
CA ASN A 409 -10.16 -19.73 -9.81
C ASN A 409 -9.21 -20.74 -9.14
N ALA A 410 -9.06 -20.70 -7.81
CA ALA A 410 -8.14 -21.54 -7.05
C ALA A 410 -6.69 -21.53 -7.57
N ILE A 411 -6.20 -20.37 -8.02
CA ILE A 411 -4.81 -20.15 -8.47
C ILE A 411 -4.10 -19.10 -7.60
N PRO A 412 -2.75 -19.09 -7.53
CA PRO A 412 -2.02 -18.09 -6.75
C PRO A 412 -2.32 -16.65 -7.19
N LEU A 413 -2.42 -15.72 -6.22
CA LEU A 413 -2.63 -14.30 -6.52
C LEU A 413 -1.55 -13.73 -7.46
N SER A 414 -0.29 -14.17 -7.29
CA SER A 414 0.80 -13.77 -8.18
C SER A 414 0.58 -14.17 -9.64
N GLU A 415 -0.09 -15.29 -9.88
CA GLU A 415 -0.43 -15.76 -11.22
C GLU A 415 -1.54 -14.89 -11.82
N VAL A 416 -2.59 -14.60 -11.05
CA VAL A 416 -3.66 -13.65 -11.44
C VAL A 416 -3.08 -12.28 -11.79
N LEU A 417 -2.20 -11.73 -10.95
CA LEU A 417 -1.53 -10.45 -11.20
C LEU A 417 -0.71 -10.49 -12.50
N THR A 418 0.02 -11.56 -12.75
CA THR A 418 0.85 -11.72 -13.96
C THR A 418 -0.02 -11.82 -15.22
N LEU A 419 -1.09 -12.62 -15.18
CA LEU A 419 -2.00 -12.79 -16.31
C LEU A 419 -2.72 -11.49 -16.66
N ASN A 420 -3.24 -10.79 -15.65
CA ASN A 420 -3.89 -9.48 -15.87
C ASN A 420 -2.89 -8.45 -16.40
N ALA A 421 -1.67 -8.39 -15.86
CA ALA A 421 -0.66 -7.46 -16.34
C ALA A 421 -0.24 -7.73 -17.79
N ARG A 422 -0.12 -9.00 -18.20
CA ARG A 422 0.13 -9.36 -19.60
C ARG A 422 -1.03 -8.99 -20.51
N TYR A 423 -2.26 -9.29 -20.10
CA TYR A 423 -3.46 -8.95 -20.86
C TYR A 423 -3.57 -7.44 -21.11
N ILE A 424 -3.29 -6.63 -20.08
CA ILE A 424 -3.29 -5.17 -20.22
C ILE A 424 -2.19 -4.72 -21.16
N TYR A 425 -0.98 -5.24 -21.01
CA TYR A 425 0.11 -4.85 -21.90
C TYR A 425 -0.21 -5.19 -23.36
N GLU A 426 -0.72 -6.39 -23.61
CA GLU A 426 -1.16 -6.81 -24.94
C GLU A 426 -2.27 -5.91 -25.51
N THR A 427 -3.22 -5.49 -24.66
CA THR A 427 -4.35 -4.64 -25.08
C THR A 427 -3.93 -3.20 -25.34
N ASP A 428 -3.09 -2.63 -24.48
CA ASP A 428 -2.68 -1.22 -24.55
C ASP A 428 -1.60 -0.99 -25.61
N ASN A 429 -0.69 -1.96 -25.83
CA ASN A 429 0.40 -1.84 -26.79
C ASN A 429 0.85 -3.22 -27.32
N LEU A 430 0.03 -3.76 -28.23
CA LEU A 430 0.28 -5.05 -28.86
C LEU A 430 1.63 -5.13 -29.59
N GLU A 431 2.05 -4.06 -30.28
CA GLU A 431 3.30 -4.07 -31.06
C GLU A 431 4.52 -4.29 -30.17
N ASP A 432 4.64 -3.55 -29.06
CA ASP A 432 5.74 -3.70 -28.10
C ASP A 432 5.66 -5.04 -27.35
N TYR A 433 4.44 -5.48 -27.01
CA TYR A 433 4.21 -6.79 -26.41
C TYR A 433 4.73 -7.91 -27.33
N LEU A 434 4.43 -7.85 -28.64
CA LEU A 434 4.86 -8.84 -29.63
C LEU A 434 6.37 -8.79 -29.88
N ILE A 435 7.01 -7.61 -29.81
CA ILE A 435 8.48 -7.53 -29.89
C ILE A 435 9.13 -8.38 -28.79
N LEU A 436 8.58 -8.35 -27.57
CA LEU A 436 9.11 -9.12 -26.45
C LEU A 436 8.67 -10.59 -26.46
N ARG A 437 7.38 -10.85 -26.71
CA ARG A 437 6.71 -12.14 -26.47
C ARG A 437 5.99 -12.73 -27.67
N GLY A 438 6.19 -12.20 -28.87
CA GLY A 438 5.37 -12.58 -30.03
C GLY A 438 5.39 -14.07 -30.33
N GLN A 439 6.55 -14.75 -30.27
CA GLN A 439 6.60 -16.20 -30.41
C GLN A 439 5.71 -16.90 -29.36
N GLU A 440 5.88 -16.57 -28.08
CA GLU A 440 5.09 -17.16 -26.98
C GLU A 440 3.58 -16.90 -27.15
N HIS A 441 3.20 -15.67 -27.52
CA HIS A 441 1.81 -15.28 -27.79
C HIS A 441 1.16 -16.17 -28.86
N PHE A 442 1.83 -16.37 -30.00
CA PHE A 442 1.30 -17.22 -31.06
C PHE A 442 1.33 -18.72 -30.71
N GLU A 443 2.32 -19.18 -29.95
CA GLU A 443 2.32 -20.55 -29.42
C GLU A 443 1.12 -20.80 -28.49
N GLU A 444 0.80 -19.85 -27.60
CA GLU A 444 -0.35 -19.93 -26.71
C GLU A 444 -1.67 -19.92 -27.50
N LYS A 445 -1.80 -19.04 -28.49
CA LYS A 445 -2.97 -18.98 -29.38
C LYS A 445 -3.22 -20.31 -30.09
N ILE A 446 -2.14 -20.96 -30.57
CA ILE A 446 -2.20 -22.30 -31.16
C ILE A 446 -2.68 -23.34 -30.14
N ARG A 447 -2.11 -23.35 -28.93
CA ARG A 447 -2.45 -24.34 -27.90
C ARG A 447 -3.90 -24.26 -27.42
N HIS A 448 -4.48 -23.06 -27.40
CA HIS A 448 -5.87 -22.85 -26.97
C HIS A 448 -6.91 -23.10 -28.07
N ASP A 449 -6.50 -23.18 -29.34
CA ASP A 449 -7.38 -23.55 -30.44
C ASP A 449 -7.28 -25.06 -30.76
N SER A 450 -8.34 -25.80 -30.42
CA SER A 450 -8.40 -27.25 -30.64
C SER A 450 -8.28 -27.65 -32.13
N ASN A 451 -8.79 -26.83 -33.05
CA ASN A 451 -8.72 -27.09 -34.48
C ASN A 451 -7.29 -26.89 -35.01
N TRP A 452 -6.62 -25.82 -34.56
CA TRP A 452 -5.22 -25.61 -34.88
C TRP A 452 -4.33 -26.70 -34.31
N MET A 453 -4.52 -27.12 -33.06
CA MET A 453 -3.75 -28.22 -32.48
C MET A 453 -3.89 -29.54 -33.25
N LEU A 454 -5.08 -29.84 -33.79
CA LEU A 454 -5.26 -31.01 -34.67
C LEU A 454 -4.46 -30.88 -35.97
N SER A 455 -4.46 -29.69 -36.59
CA SER A 455 -3.67 -29.41 -37.79
C SER A 455 -2.17 -29.52 -37.52
N VAL A 456 -1.70 -28.92 -36.42
CA VAL A 456 -0.30 -28.98 -35.97
C VAL A 456 0.15 -30.42 -35.78
N ARG A 457 -0.64 -31.26 -35.09
CA ARG A 457 -0.30 -32.67 -34.87
C ARG A 457 -0.15 -33.44 -36.18
N LYS A 458 -1.05 -33.20 -37.13
CA LYS A 458 -0.96 -33.82 -38.46
C LYS A 458 0.31 -33.39 -39.19
N LYS A 459 0.59 -32.09 -39.23
CA LYS A 459 1.80 -31.55 -39.86
C LYS A 459 3.08 -32.05 -39.19
N ALA A 460 3.10 -32.20 -37.86
CA ALA A 460 4.25 -32.72 -37.12
C ALA A 460 4.60 -34.16 -37.54
N ILE A 461 3.59 -35.02 -37.70
CA ILE A 461 3.76 -36.39 -38.19
C ILE A 461 4.26 -36.39 -39.65
N GLU A 462 3.65 -35.57 -40.51
CA GLU A 462 4.03 -35.47 -41.93
C GLU A 462 5.47 -34.97 -42.13
N ASN A 463 5.94 -34.07 -41.26
CA ASN A 463 7.29 -33.49 -41.33
C ASN A 463 8.33 -34.26 -40.51
N ASN A 464 7.94 -35.34 -39.82
CA ASN A 464 8.81 -36.12 -38.93
C ASN A 464 9.53 -35.26 -37.86
N ILE A 465 8.79 -34.32 -37.25
CA ILE A 465 9.28 -33.46 -36.17
C ILE A 465 8.37 -33.54 -34.94
N SER A 466 8.83 -33.03 -33.81
CA SER A 466 8.03 -33.01 -32.58
C SER A 466 6.84 -32.04 -32.68
N GLU A 467 5.74 -32.32 -31.96
CA GLU A 467 4.60 -31.40 -31.83
C GLU A 467 5.07 -30.02 -31.34
N LYS A 468 5.99 -29.97 -30.37
CA LYS A 468 6.58 -28.73 -29.86
C LYS A 468 7.29 -27.93 -30.97
N GLU A 469 8.11 -28.59 -31.77
CA GLU A 469 8.81 -27.93 -32.88
C GLU A 469 7.84 -27.43 -33.96
N MET A 470 6.80 -28.22 -34.24
CA MET A 470 5.76 -27.81 -35.19
C MET A 470 4.99 -26.58 -34.70
N ILE A 471 4.64 -26.52 -33.40
CA ILE A 471 4.01 -25.34 -32.78
C ILE A 471 4.88 -24.11 -32.96
N GLN A 472 6.20 -24.22 -32.72
CA GLN A 472 7.14 -23.11 -32.91
C GLN A 472 7.20 -22.62 -34.35
N ARG A 473 7.20 -23.54 -35.33
CA ARG A 473 7.21 -23.18 -36.75
C ARG A 473 5.93 -22.46 -37.16
N GLU A 474 4.78 -22.98 -36.76
CA GLU A 474 3.48 -22.36 -37.07
C GLU A 474 3.33 -21.01 -36.36
N ALA A 475 3.75 -20.90 -35.10
CA ALA A 475 3.73 -19.64 -34.36
C ALA A 475 4.58 -18.56 -35.04
N ASN A 476 5.80 -18.90 -35.47
CA ASN A 476 6.67 -17.96 -36.19
C ASN A 476 6.10 -17.58 -37.56
N TYR A 477 5.51 -18.53 -38.30
CA TYR A 477 4.86 -18.25 -39.57
C TYR A 477 3.69 -17.28 -39.40
N MET A 478 2.83 -17.53 -38.41
CA MET A 478 1.72 -16.64 -38.10
C MET A 478 2.20 -15.27 -37.65
N PHE A 479 3.20 -15.21 -36.76
CA PHE A 479 3.73 -13.95 -36.29
C PHE A 479 4.30 -13.11 -37.44
N GLN A 480 5.09 -13.72 -38.32
CA GLN A 480 5.64 -13.06 -39.50
C GLN A 480 4.55 -12.60 -40.47
N SER A 481 3.50 -13.39 -40.65
CA SER A 481 2.39 -13.08 -41.56
C SER A 481 1.51 -11.96 -41.03
N ASP A 482 1.15 -12.01 -39.75
CA ASP A 482 0.16 -11.12 -39.14
C ASP A 482 0.80 -9.79 -38.68
N HIS A 483 2.06 -9.83 -38.21
CA HIS A 483 2.79 -8.66 -37.68
C HIS A 483 4.25 -8.65 -38.15
N PRO A 484 4.52 -8.42 -39.45
CA PRO A 484 5.86 -8.52 -40.03
C PRO A 484 6.89 -7.59 -39.37
N ASP A 485 6.51 -6.35 -39.03
CA ASP A 485 7.42 -5.37 -38.44
C ASP A 485 7.84 -5.76 -37.01
N SER A 486 6.86 -6.12 -36.16
CA SER A 486 7.14 -6.65 -34.81
C SER A 486 7.92 -7.96 -34.85
N PHE A 487 7.66 -8.83 -35.85
CA PHE A 487 8.41 -10.06 -36.05
C PHE A 487 9.88 -9.77 -36.39
N GLU A 488 10.16 -8.83 -37.30
CA GLU A 488 11.53 -8.45 -37.65
C GLU A 488 12.29 -7.92 -36.42
N LYS A 489 11.67 -7.02 -35.65
CA LYS A 489 12.24 -6.48 -34.41
C LYS A 489 12.44 -7.58 -33.36
N HIS A 490 11.51 -8.50 -33.21
CA HIS A 490 11.63 -9.66 -32.32
C HIS A 490 12.83 -10.55 -32.70
N GLN A 491 13.00 -10.85 -33.99
CA GLN A 491 14.14 -11.64 -34.48
C GLN A 491 15.46 -10.92 -34.26
N LYS A 492 15.54 -9.61 -34.59
CA LYS A 492 16.73 -8.77 -34.33
C LYS A 492 17.08 -8.74 -32.85
N LEU A 493 16.11 -8.55 -31.97
CA LEU A 493 16.31 -8.56 -30.52
C LEU A 493 16.90 -9.91 -30.06
N ARG A 494 16.36 -11.03 -30.55
CA ARG A 494 16.90 -12.37 -30.25
C ARG A 494 18.32 -12.57 -30.78
N GLN A 495 18.60 -12.07 -31.98
CA GLN A 495 19.93 -12.10 -32.57
C GLN A 495 20.92 -11.32 -31.70
N PHE A 496 20.61 -10.08 -31.30
CA PHE A 496 21.50 -9.29 -30.43
C PHE A 496 21.74 -9.95 -29.08
N LYS A 497 20.71 -10.56 -28.48
CA LYS A 497 20.89 -11.36 -27.27
C LYS A 497 21.88 -12.53 -27.47
N ALA A 498 21.80 -13.21 -28.60
CA ALA A 498 22.72 -14.30 -28.94
C ALA A 498 24.15 -13.77 -29.18
N GLU A 499 24.30 -12.69 -29.94
CA GLU A 499 25.61 -12.05 -30.19
C GLU A 499 26.30 -11.62 -28.89
N ILE A 500 25.54 -11.06 -27.93
CA ILE A 500 26.10 -10.70 -26.61
C ILE A 500 26.49 -11.95 -25.81
N LYS A 501 25.70 -13.03 -25.86
CA LYS A 501 25.99 -14.29 -25.15
C LYS A 501 27.20 -15.02 -25.74
N ASP A 502 27.38 -14.97 -27.06
CA ASP A 502 28.42 -15.68 -27.78
C ASP A 502 29.78 -14.97 -27.73
N ASP A 503 29.82 -13.67 -27.41
CA ASP A 503 31.05 -12.91 -27.13
C ASP A 503 31.40 -12.98 -25.62
N PRO A 504 32.46 -13.72 -25.22
CA PRO A 504 32.79 -13.90 -23.81
C PRO A 504 33.16 -12.61 -23.08
N ILE A 505 33.70 -11.61 -23.79
CA ILE A 505 34.10 -10.32 -23.21
C ILE A 505 32.84 -9.51 -22.92
N ARG A 506 31.96 -9.35 -23.92
CA ARG A 506 30.69 -8.63 -23.75
C ARG A 506 29.80 -9.29 -22.71
N TYR A 507 29.73 -10.63 -22.69
CA TYR A 507 28.92 -11.34 -21.71
C TYR A 507 29.43 -11.12 -20.27
N LYS A 508 30.76 -11.08 -20.08
CA LYS A 508 31.35 -10.77 -18.77
C LYS A 508 31.09 -9.33 -18.33
N GLU A 509 31.21 -8.37 -19.24
CA GLU A 509 30.86 -6.96 -18.97
C GLU A 509 29.37 -6.82 -18.61
N LEU A 510 28.50 -7.56 -19.29
CA LEU A 510 27.08 -7.61 -19.00
C LEU A 510 26.79 -8.15 -17.61
N GLN A 511 27.47 -9.21 -17.16
CA GLN A 511 27.34 -9.73 -15.79
C GLN A 511 27.76 -8.70 -14.73
N ILE A 512 28.84 -7.96 -14.98
CA ILE A 512 29.31 -6.90 -14.08
C ILE A 512 28.26 -5.78 -14.00
N LYS A 513 27.73 -5.33 -15.14
CA LYS A 513 26.65 -4.33 -15.18
C LYS A 513 25.41 -4.84 -14.46
N ALA A 514 24.99 -6.08 -14.72
CA ALA A 514 23.82 -6.68 -14.08
C ALA A 514 23.98 -6.67 -12.55
N SER A 515 25.14 -7.07 -12.05
CA SER A 515 25.45 -7.03 -10.62
C SER A 515 25.45 -5.60 -10.05
N TYR A 516 25.91 -4.60 -10.80
CA TYR A 516 25.92 -3.20 -10.33
C TYR A 516 24.50 -2.66 -10.12
N TYR A 517 23.58 -2.95 -11.06
CA TYR A 517 22.18 -2.50 -11.02
C TYR A 517 21.26 -3.43 -10.24
N PHE A 518 21.78 -4.50 -9.62
CA PHE A 518 20.98 -5.55 -9.02
C PHE A 518 19.93 -6.10 -10.00
N LEU A 519 20.31 -6.29 -11.26
CA LEU A 519 19.50 -6.94 -12.28
C LEU A 519 19.92 -8.39 -12.47
N THR A 520 18.98 -9.24 -12.86
CA THR A 520 19.33 -10.55 -13.37
C THR A 520 20.12 -10.40 -14.68
N VAL A 521 20.93 -11.41 -15.01
CA VAL A 521 21.69 -11.42 -16.26
C VAL A 521 20.76 -11.31 -17.47
N ASP A 522 19.60 -11.98 -17.44
CA ASP A 522 18.63 -11.92 -18.54
C ASP A 522 17.92 -10.56 -18.65
N GLU A 523 17.62 -9.88 -17.53
CA GLU A 523 17.10 -8.50 -17.55
C GLU A 523 18.13 -7.53 -18.16
N MET A 524 19.39 -7.60 -17.73
CA MET A 524 20.43 -6.74 -18.30
C MET A 524 20.69 -7.05 -19.78
N LEU A 525 20.64 -8.33 -20.15
CA LEU A 525 20.75 -8.77 -21.54
C LEU A 525 19.62 -8.23 -22.42
N GLN A 526 18.38 -8.26 -21.91
CA GLN A 526 17.25 -7.64 -22.57
C GLN A 526 17.54 -6.15 -22.82
N ILE A 527 17.92 -5.41 -21.79
CA ILE A 527 18.18 -3.96 -21.88
C ILE A 527 19.32 -3.63 -22.87
N GLU A 528 20.43 -4.37 -22.85
CA GLU A 528 21.54 -4.10 -23.77
C GLU A 528 21.18 -4.49 -25.22
N ALA A 529 20.39 -5.54 -25.44
CA ALA A 529 19.87 -5.88 -26.76
C ALA A 529 18.88 -4.84 -27.28
N GLU A 530 18.05 -4.25 -26.41
CA GLU A 530 17.16 -3.13 -26.77
C GLU A 530 17.94 -1.90 -27.22
N LYS A 531 19.02 -1.53 -26.49
CA LYS A 531 19.90 -0.43 -26.90
C LYS A 531 20.56 -0.67 -28.27
N MET A 532 20.83 -1.93 -28.62
CA MET A 532 21.34 -2.28 -29.95
C MET A 532 20.25 -2.15 -31.02
N LEU A 533 19.00 -2.48 -30.68
CA LEU A 533 17.86 -2.30 -31.57
C LEU A 533 17.60 -0.83 -31.87
N ASP A 534 17.54 0.03 -30.84
CA ASP A 534 17.27 1.47 -30.98
C ASP A 534 18.39 2.23 -31.74
N LYS A 535 19.63 1.72 -31.74
CA LYS A 535 20.74 2.33 -32.53
C LYS A 535 20.69 1.98 -34.02
N ASN A 536 19.91 0.97 -34.39
CA ASN A 536 19.74 0.51 -35.76
C ASN A 536 18.42 0.99 -36.40
N GLU A 537 17.63 1.76 -35.65
CA GLU A 537 16.50 2.58 -36.13
C GLU A 537 16.99 4.01 -36.41
#